data_AF-A0A7S3M9I3-F1
#
_entry.id   AF-A0A7S3M9I3-F1
#
_cell.length_a   1.000
_cell.length_b   1.000
_cell.length_c   1.000
_cell.angle_alpha   90.00
_cell.angle_beta   90.00
_cell.angle_gamma   90.00
#
_symmetry.space_group_name_H-M   'P 1'
#
loop_
_entity.id
_entity.type
_entity.pdbx_description
1 polymer ?
#
loop_
_entity_poly.entity_id
_entity_poly.type
_entity_poly.pdbx_seq_one_letter_code
_entity_poly.pdbx_strand_id
1 'polypeptide(L)'
;KSKDHGEKGTGRKHSKDHGTHKRKHSKDHGDDAKVTEKDDHDDHGDTKKNRKKKLEETFSDLDSEDDNNAPDREDAPNFRFEEIIPPEDMPKAAKMKEENKKVLESVRNVEERLKGREQINLTMMSIELATLPSAHRFTKNSPWLKGAYGTTYSWVAEYEESEDGSKASWKNLRWSFNLERNEKDRNDLVITVCSKNLIIGRYVLGKEEFADIPDTKTGYFEVSGDVMSGIGPAGKIKILFLKGKAERPHGPMKALSATAGSITGGDTISALKQAATLQRRLYVKVISAAVMDLKSVHFLDVNCPFVAVEVGDWVGVSDTAHNAGMAARWNSLNWKFTVTADVGIHLMIHSKNVMIGRMHVSMEEIANIEPKANNIIEVIKSITDGKDVTGKVKLNLLAESPQAGEAYNPENSMLTGDLKTLDADGNVIDDPTAPLAASTAGSAPGTGDLAPLKPFMRVPFQINVREVTVL
;
A
#
# COMPACT_ATOMS: atom_id res chain seq x y z
N LYS A 1 68.63 41.93 -11.70
CA LYS A 1 69.39 40.68 -11.41
C LYS A 1 68.36 39.54 -11.40
N SER A 2 67.85 39.06 -12.54
CA SER A 2 68.45 38.14 -13.54
C SER A 2 68.90 36.79 -12.96
N LYS A 3 68.13 35.73 -13.27
CA LYS A 3 68.55 34.44 -13.90
C LYS A 3 67.42 33.43 -13.70
N ASP A 4 66.64 33.09 -14.72
CA ASP A 4 66.95 32.21 -15.86
C ASP A 4 67.52 30.84 -15.46
N HIS A 5 66.70 29.81 -15.68
CA HIS A 5 67.09 28.62 -16.43
C HIS A 5 65.87 28.06 -17.18
N GLY A 6 65.85 28.29 -18.49
CA GLY A 6 65.24 27.39 -19.45
C GLY A 6 66.32 26.51 -20.09
N GLU A 7 65.90 25.37 -20.65
CA GLU A 7 66.25 24.85 -21.99
C GLU A 7 65.73 23.40 -22.11
N LYS A 8 64.83 23.14 -23.08
CA LYS A 8 65.05 22.43 -24.37
C LYS A 8 65.24 20.92 -24.18
N GLY A 9 64.63 20.01 -24.95
CA GLY A 9 63.95 20.09 -26.23
C GLY A 9 64.26 18.82 -27.04
N THR A 10 63.61 18.68 -28.20
CA THR A 10 63.71 17.61 -29.24
C THR A 10 62.87 16.36 -28.93
N GLY A 11 61.87 15.96 -29.74
CA GLY A 11 61.85 15.72 -31.20
C GLY A 11 61.78 14.19 -31.38
N ARG A 12 61.02 13.52 -32.25
CA ARG A 12 60.49 13.82 -33.59
C ARG A 12 59.60 12.63 -34.01
N LYS A 13 58.47 12.93 -34.67
CA LYS A 13 57.96 12.38 -35.96
C LYS A 13 57.40 10.96 -36.16
N HIS A 14 56.42 10.98 -37.10
CA HIS A 14 55.90 9.98 -38.05
C HIS A 14 54.74 9.09 -37.56
N SER A 15 53.47 9.36 -37.94
CA SER A 15 52.78 9.34 -39.25
C SER A 15 52.18 7.97 -39.59
N LYS A 16 50.85 7.90 -39.78
CA LYS A 16 50.23 7.49 -41.06
C LYS A 16 48.71 7.55 -41.02
N ASP A 17 48.18 8.11 -42.11
CA ASP A 17 46.80 8.15 -42.57
C ASP A 17 46.19 6.77 -42.84
N HIS A 18 44.85 6.73 -42.76
CA HIS A 18 43.85 6.12 -43.68
C HIS A 18 42.62 5.68 -42.86
N GLY A 19 41.37 5.87 -43.25
CA GLY A 19 40.79 6.51 -44.43
C GLY A 19 39.31 6.83 -44.19
N THR A 20 38.87 7.89 -44.85
CA THR A 20 37.48 8.33 -44.95
C THR A 20 36.74 7.51 -46.01
N HIS A 21 35.60 6.89 -45.66
CA HIS A 21 34.64 6.41 -46.65
C HIS A 21 33.46 7.37 -46.78
N LYS A 22 33.45 8.06 -47.94
CA LYS A 22 32.28 8.70 -48.55
C LYS A 22 31.27 7.63 -48.97
N ARG A 23 29.98 7.88 -48.74
CA ARG A 23 28.89 7.39 -49.60
C ARG A 23 27.99 8.57 -49.97
N LYS A 24 27.89 8.81 -51.27
CA LYS A 24 27.03 9.82 -51.92
C LYS A 24 25.76 9.15 -52.46
N HIS A 25 24.66 9.89 -52.30
CA HIS A 25 23.49 10.11 -53.17
C HIS A 25 23.09 9.13 -54.30
N SER A 26 21.77 8.88 -54.32
CA SER A 26 20.81 9.13 -55.42
C SER A 26 19.44 9.45 -54.75
N LYS A 27 18.72 10.56 -54.98
CA LYS A 27 17.94 11.02 -56.18
C LYS A 27 16.94 9.95 -56.66
N ASP A 28 15.65 10.18 -56.93
CA ASP A 28 14.91 11.38 -57.39
C ASP A 28 13.37 11.19 -57.19
N HIS A 29 12.64 12.31 -57.34
CA HIS A 29 11.25 12.51 -57.83
C HIS A 29 10.00 12.34 -56.94
N GLY A 30 9.14 13.38 -57.00
CA GLY A 30 7.73 13.38 -56.61
C GLY A 30 7.19 14.79 -56.41
N ASP A 31 6.55 15.32 -57.45
CA ASP A 31 6.21 16.72 -57.70
C ASP A 31 5.00 17.30 -56.91
N ASP A 32 4.98 18.63 -56.98
CA ASP A 32 3.91 19.61 -56.76
C ASP A 32 2.45 19.15 -56.86
N ALA A 33 1.63 19.57 -55.88
CA ALA A 33 0.26 20.03 -56.12
C ALA A 33 -0.17 21.06 -55.07
N LYS A 34 -0.24 22.30 -55.54
CA LYS A 34 -0.80 23.48 -54.90
C LYS A 34 -2.31 23.46 -55.13
N VAL A 35 -3.12 23.31 -54.07
CA VAL A 35 -4.56 23.61 -54.14
C VAL A 35 -4.89 24.61 -53.04
N THR A 36 -5.11 25.83 -53.49
CA THR A 36 -5.85 26.89 -52.81
C THR A 36 -7.33 26.55 -52.88
N GLU A 37 -8.01 26.42 -51.75
CA GLU A 37 -9.45 26.63 -51.68
C GLU A 37 -9.76 27.47 -50.44
N LYS A 38 -10.31 28.65 -50.75
CA LYS A 38 -11.07 29.49 -49.85
C LYS A 38 -12.34 28.72 -49.51
N ASP A 39 -12.78 28.79 -48.27
CA ASP A 39 -14.21 28.79 -47.98
C ASP A 39 -14.48 29.79 -46.87
N ASP A 40 -15.12 30.88 -47.30
CA ASP A 40 -15.90 31.80 -46.51
C ASP A 40 -17.17 31.07 -46.05
N HIS A 41 -17.55 31.13 -44.77
CA HIS A 41 -18.96 31.17 -44.40
C HIS A 41 -19.21 31.63 -42.95
N ASP A 42 -19.85 32.79 -42.91
CA ASP A 42 -21.04 33.12 -42.12
C ASP A 42 -20.94 33.29 -40.60
N ASP A 43 -20.52 34.51 -40.29
CA ASP A 43 -20.94 35.28 -39.12
C ASP A 43 -22.44 35.60 -39.19
N HIS A 44 -23.25 34.94 -38.37
CA HIS A 44 -24.57 35.43 -37.98
C HIS A 44 -24.83 35.14 -36.51
N GLY A 45 -24.88 36.23 -35.74
CA GLY A 45 -25.17 36.20 -34.32
C GLY A 45 -26.65 35.95 -34.00
N ASP A 46 -26.88 35.66 -32.72
CA ASP A 46 -28.04 36.17 -31.98
C ASP A 46 -27.88 35.75 -30.53
N THR A 47 -27.89 36.72 -29.60
CA THR A 47 -28.51 36.51 -28.29
C THR A 47 -29.00 37.84 -27.75
N LYS A 48 -30.25 38.14 -28.09
CA LYS A 48 -31.10 39.08 -27.38
C LYS A 48 -31.51 38.51 -26.02
N LYS A 49 -31.45 39.38 -25.01
CA LYS A 49 -32.44 39.63 -23.94
C LYS A 49 -32.88 38.46 -23.05
N ASN A 50 -32.54 38.59 -21.76
CA ASN A 50 -33.46 38.62 -20.61
C ASN A 50 -32.65 39.27 -19.46
N ARG A 51 -32.97 40.40 -18.81
CA ARG A 51 -34.22 40.97 -18.29
C ARG A 51 -34.91 40.10 -17.23
N LYS A 52 -34.45 40.15 -15.97
CA LYS A 52 -35.28 40.56 -14.81
C LYS A 52 -34.57 40.39 -13.45
N LYS A 53 -34.64 41.49 -12.68
CA LYS A 53 -34.87 41.62 -11.22
C LYS A 53 -33.86 40.98 -10.27
N LYS A 54 -33.13 41.76 -9.45
CA LYS A 54 -33.57 42.65 -8.34
C LYS A 54 -34.05 41.84 -7.12
N LEU A 55 -33.13 41.67 -6.16
CA LEU A 55 -33.21 41.25 -4.74
C LEU A 55 -31.78 40.77 -4.43
N GLU A 56 -30.96 41.25 -3.49
CA GLU A 56 -31.13 42.04 -2.27
C GLU A 56 -29.82 42.78 -2.01
N GLU A 57 -29.88 44.11 -1.92
CA GLU A 57 -28.99 44.92 -1.08
C GLU A 57 -29.93 45.56 -0.07
N THR A 58 -29.86 45.13 1.20
CA THR A 58 -30.17 45.87 2.44
C THR A 58 -30.33 44.84 3.54
N PHE A 59 -29.36 44.77 4.46
CA PHE A 59 -29.51 44.46 5.89
C PHE A 59 -28.11 44.36 6.51
N SER A 60 -27.39 45.48 6.48
CA SER A 60 -26.49 45.84 7.57
C SER A 60 -27.20 46.95 8.34
N ASP A 61 -27.08 46.92 9.65
CA ASP A 61 -27.66 47.88 10.62
C ASP A 61 -29.05 47.48 11.13
N LEU A 62 -29.05 46.58 12.13
CA LEU A 62 -29.99 46.68 13.25
C LEU A 62 -29.25 46.34 14.53
N ASP A 63 -29.17 47.37 15.37
CA ASP A 63 -28.87 47.34 16.79
C ASP A 63 -29.65 46.24 17.51
N SER A 64 -29.01 45.58 18.47
CA SER A 64 -29.74 45.01 19.60
C SER A 64 -28.96 45.32 20.85
N GLU A 65 -29.53 46.27 21.57
CA GLU A 65 -29.16 46.80 22.86
C GLU A 65 -29.15 45.70 23.92
N ASP A 66 -28.18 45.83 24.82
CA ASP A 66 -28.25 45.36 26.19
C ASP A 66 -29.55 45.86 26.83
N ASP A 67 -30.49 44.97 27.14
CA ASP A 67 -31.50 45.21 28.18
C ASP A 67 -32.21 43.91 28.59
N ASN A 68 -31.63 43.23 29.58
CA ASN A 68 -32.36 42.27 30.42
C ASN A 68 -32.47 42.86 31.82
N ASN A 69 -33.24 43.93 31.91
CA ASN A 69 -33.75 44.47 33.15
C ASN A 69 -35.03 43.68 33.52
N ALA A 70 -34.88 42.63 34.33
CA ALA A 70 -36.01 41.93 34.91
C ALA A 70 -36.50 42.70 36.15
N PRO A 71 -37.76 43.14 36.21
CA PRO A 71 -38.28 43.82 37.39
C PRO A 71 -38.53 42.84 38.53
N ASP A 72 -38.09 43.24 39.72
CA ASP A 72 -38.53 42.70 41.00
C ASP A 72 -40.05 42.59 41.03
N ARG A 73 -40.56 41.36 41.12
CA ARG A 73 -41.95 41.07 41.40
C ARG A 73 -42.05 40.46 42.78
N GLU A 74 -42.35 41.35 43.72
CA GLU A 74 -42.79 41.05 45.08
C GLU A 74 -44.05 40.17 45.09
N ASP A 75 -44.07 39.26 46.07
CA ASP A 75 -45.21 38.81 46.85
C ASP A 75 -46.48 38.33 46.12
N ALA A 76 -46.46 37.05 45.73
CA ALA A 76 -47.69 36.26 45.61
C ALA A 76 -47.73 35.18 46.72
N PRO A 77 -48.82 35.07 47.51
CA PRO A 77 -48.92 34.13 48.60
C PRO A 77 -48.99 32.70 48.07
N ASN A 78 -48.04 31.91 48.54
CA ASN A 78 -47.87 30.49 48.27
C ASN A 78 -49.02 29.70 48.94
N PHE A 79 -50.15 29.52 48.24
CA PHE A 79 -51.19 28.58 48.67
C PHE A 79 -50.71 27.15 48.43
N ARG A 80 -50.02 26.60 49.44
CA ARG A 80 -49.80 25.17 49.60
C ARG A 80 -51.15 24.48 49.87
N PHE A 81 -51.75 23.93 48.82
CA PHE A 81 -52.58 22.73 49.00
C PHE A 81 -51.61 21.55 49.15
N GLU A 82 -51.26 21.23 50.39
CA GLU A 82 -50.74 19.90 50.74
C GLU A 82 -51.91 18.92 50.63
N GLU A 83 -52.21 18.52 49.40
CA GLU A 83 -53.02 17.34 49.15
C GLU A 83 -52.15 16.13 49.53
N ILE A 84 -52.36 15.65 50.75
CA ILE A 84 -51.76 14.43 51.29
C ILE A 84 -52.33 13.25 50.50
N ILE A 85 -51.74 12.99 49.34
CA ILE A 85 -51.94 11.74 48.61
C ILE A 85 -51.12 10.67 49.34
N PRO A 86 -51.76 9.61 49.88
CA PRO A 86 -51.06 8.58 50.65
C PRO A 86 -50.00 7.88 49.79
N PRO A 87 -48.78 7.68 50.31
CA PRO A 87 -47.63 7.19 49.55
C PRO A 87 -47.58 5.65 49.50
N GLU A 88 -48.65 4.99 49.08
CA GLU A 88 -48.70 3.51 49.10
C GLU A 88 -48.51 2.81 47.75
N ASP A 89 -48.28 3.53 46.64
CA ASP A 89 -48.13 2.89 45.32
C ASP A 89 -47.03 3.46 44.41
N MET A 90 -45.97 4.06 44.99
CA MET A 90 -44.83 4.60 44.22
C MET A 90 -43.66 3.65 43.81
N PRO A 91 -43.58 2.34 44.12
CA PRO A 91 -42.43 1.53 43.69
C PRO A 91 -42.39 1.27 42.17
N LYS A 92 -43.52 1.42 41.46
CA LYS A 92 -43.59 1.16 40.01
C LYS A 92 -42.94 2.28 39.17
N ALA A 93 -43.13 3.55 39.54
CA ALA A 93 -42.61 4.67 38.77
C ALA A 93 -41.08 4.82 38.89
N ALA A 94 -40.53 4.59 40.10
CA ALA A 94 -39.09 4.60 40.31
C ALA A 94 -38.40 3.45 39.56
N LYS A 95 -38.99 2.24 39.61
CA LYS A 95 -38.49 1.08 38.87
C LYS A 95 -38.51 1.29 37.36
N MET A 96 -39.56 1.92 36.83
CA MET A 96 -39.66 2.24 35.40
C MET A 96 -38.62 3.28 34.95
N LYS A 97 -38.28 4.26 35.79
CA LYS A 97 -37.21 5.24 35.49
C LYS A 97 -35.82 4.58 35.45
N GLU A 98 -35.54 3.65 36.36
CA GLU A 98 -34.30 2.87 36.41
C GLU A 98 -34.14 2.00 35.16
N GLU A 99 -35.21 1.31 34.76
CA GLU A 99 -35.24 0.46 33.56
C GLU A 99 -35.04 1.30 32.28
N ASN A 100 -35.69 2.46 32.16
CA ASN A 100 -35.51 3.37 31.02
C ASN A 100 -34.07 3.89 30.91
N LYS A 101 -33.41 4.20 32.04
CA LYS A 101 -32.01 4.63 32.04
C LYS A 101 -31.08 3.54 31.52
N LYS A 102 -31.29 2.28 31.94
CA LYS A 102 -30.52 1.13 31.46
C LYS A 102 -30.71 0.88 29.96
N VAL A 103 -31.94 1.05 29.46
CA VAL A 103 -32.21 0.91 28.03
C VAL A 103 -31.52 2.01 27.22
N LEU A 104 -31.57 3.27 27.66
CA LEU A 104 -30.87 4.38 27.01
C LEU A 104 -29.35 4.17 26.95
N GLU A 105 -28.76 3.70 28.04
CA GLU A 105 -27.33 3.39 28.11
C GLU A 105 -26.96 2.21 27.20
N SER A 106 -27.80 1.17 27.14
CA SER A 106 -27.64 0.06 26.20
C SER A 106 -27.75 0.52 24.74
N VAL A 107 -28.69 1.41 24.41
CA VAL A 107 -28.84 1.96 23.06
C VAL A 107 -27.60 2.76 22.68
N ARG A 108 -27.11 3.62 23.58
CA ARG A 108 -25.88 4.40 23.36
C ARG A 108 -24.65 3.51 23.13
N ASN A 109 -24.49 2.45 23.93
CA ASN A 109 -23.40 1.48 23.75
C ASN A 109 -23.50 0.72 22.42
N VAL A 110 -24.72 0.40 21.97
CA VAL A 110 -24.93 -0.24 20.66
C VAL A 110 -24.64 0.75 19.53
N GLU A 111 -25.07 2.01 19.65
CA GLU A 111 -24.76 3.06 18.68
C GLU A 111 -23.26 3.32 18.57
N GLU A 112 -22.53 3.42 19.68
CA GLU A 112 -21.07 3.55 19.67
C GLU A 112 -20.39 2.33 19.03
N ARG A 113 -20.88 1.11 19.31
CA ARG A 113 -20.42 -0.12 18.65
C ARG A 113 -20.74 -0.16 17.17
N LEU A 114 -21.87 0.42 16.74
CA LEU A 114 -22.25 0.48 15.33
C LEU A 114 -21.48 1.57 14.58
N LYS A 115 -21.23 2.73 15.21
CA LYS A 115 -20.35 3.78 14.67
C LYS A 115 -18.93 3.25 14.45
N GLY A 116 -18.39 2.48 15.40
CA GLY A 116 -17.10 1.80 15.23
C GLY A 116 -17.07 0.72 14.12
N ARG A 117 -18.23 0.32 13.59
CA ARG A 117 -18.34 -0.66 12.49
C ARG A 117 -18.54 -0.02 11.12
N GLU A 118 -18.77 1.29 11.05
CA GLU A 118 -18.92 1.97 9.76
C GLU A 118 -17.54 2.08 9.09
N GLN A 119 -17.41 1.53 7.88
CA GLN A 119 -16.20 1.69 7.11
C GLN A 119 -16.26 3.08 6.46
N ILE A 120 -15.21 3.86 6.64
CA ILE A 120 -15.16 5.24 6.17
C ILE A 120 -14.37 5.25 4.87
N ASN A 121 -14.92 5.86 3.82
CA ASN A 121 -14.16 6.15 2.61
C ASN A 121 -13.70 7.60 2.69
N LEU A 122 -12.40 7.82 2.61
CA LEU A 122 -11.83 9.16 2.60
C LEU A 122 -11.37 9.48 1.19
N THR A 123 -11.83 10.61 0.66
CA THR A 123 -11.41 11.13 -0.64
C THR A 123 -10.65 12.44 -0.47
N MET A 124 -9.39 12.50 -0.87
CA MET A 124 -8.61 13.74 -0.94
C MET A 124 -9.07 14.56 -2.15
N MET A 125 -9.60 15.74 -1.87
CA MET A 125 -10.15 16.65 -2.89
C MET A 125 -9.11 17.65 -3.36
N SER A 126 -8.30 18.18 -2.44
CA SER A 126 -7.19 19.08 -2.76
C SER A 126 -6.05 18.96 -1.77
N ILE A 127 -4.84 19.26 -2.24
CA ILE A 127 -3.63 19.36 -1.44
C ILE A 127 -2.97 20.70 -1.75
N GLU A 128 -2.63 21.46 -0.72
CA GLU A 128 -1.91 22.72 -0.81
C GLU A 128 -0.59 22.61 -0.05
N LEU A 129 0.49 23.07 -0.68
CA LEU A 129 1.81 23.19 -0.09
C LEU A 129 2.18 24.65 0.05
N ALA A 130 2.82 24.98 1.17
CA ALA A 130 3.38 26.29 1.42
C ALA A 130 4.77 26.20 2.04
N THR A 131 5.55 27.28 1.90
CA THR A 131 6.85 27.46 2.57
C THR A 131 7.89 26.38 2.25
N LEU A 132 7.87 25.82 1.04
CA LEU A 132 8.87 24.85 0.60
C LEU A 132 10.25 25.53 0.45
N PRO A 133 11.35 24.94 0.96
CA PRO A 133 12.69 25.45 0.75
C PRO A 133 13.12 25.24 -0.70
N SER A 134 14.06 26.05 -1.17
CA SER A 134 14.67 25.86 -2.49
C SER A 134 15.46 24.54 -2.51
N ALA A 135 14.94 23.53 -3.21
CA ALA A 135 15.54 22.20 -3.29
C ALA A 135 16.65 22.15 -4.36
N HIS A 136 16.60 23.05 -5.34
CA HIS A 136 17.58 23.15 -6.41
C HIS A 136 18.37 24.46 -6.29
N ARG A 137 19.65 24.43 -6.64
CA ARG A 137 20.55 25.59 -6.53
C ARG A 137 20.32 26.64 -7.62
N PHE A 138 19.91 26.20 -8.82
CA PHE A 138 19.89 27.04 -10.04
C PHE A 138 18.53 27.08 -10.72
N THR A 139 17.56 26.29 -10.27
CA THR A 139 16.21 26.28 -10.82
C THR A 139 15.21 26.42 -9.69
N LYS A 140 14.03 26.94 -9.99
CA LYS A 140 12.92 26.91 -9.05
C LYS A 140 12.49 25.46 -8.79
N ASN A 141 11.82 25.22 -7.68
CA ASN A 141 11.22 23.92 -7.45
C ASN A 141 10.12 23.68 -8.47
N SER A 142 10.09 22.46 -8.98
CA SER A 142 8.99 21.91 -9.75
C SER A 142 8.29 20.83 -8.92
N PRO A 143 7.40 21.19 -7.97
CA PRO A 143 6.88 20.22 -7.02
C PRO A 143 5.87 19.27 -7.66
N TRP A 144 5.92 18.00 -7.25
CA TRP A 144 4.94 16.97 -7.59
C TRP A 144 4.71 16.08 -6.37
N LEU A 145 3.58 15.37 -6.33
CA LEU A 145 3.17 14.60 -5.15
C LEU A 145 3.13 13.11 -5.44
N LYS A 146 3.49 12.31 -4.44
CA LYS A 146 3.18 10.89 -4.37
C LYS A 146 2.46 10.60 -3.07
N GLY A 147 1.22 10.12 -3.15
CA GLY A 147 0.46 9.67 -1.99
C GLY A 147 0.49 8.15 -1.88
N ALA A 148 0.57 7.61 -0.67
CA ALA A 148 0.44 6.18 -0.41
C ALA A 148 -0.34 5.94 0.89
N TYR A 149 -1.24 4.96 0.88
CA TYR A 149 -1.94 4.49 2.07
C TYR A 149 -1.79 2.98 2.18
N GLY A 150 -1.02 2.53 3.17
CA GLY A 150 -0.59 1.14 3.28
C GLY A 150 0.16 0.66 2.04
N THR A 151 0.00 -0.63 1.71
CA THR A 151 0.56 -1.23 0.48
C THR A 151 -0.42 -1.22 -0.69
N THR A 152 -1.70 -0.93 -0.42
CA THR A 152 -2.79 -1.16 -1.36
C THR A 152 -3.04 0.05 -2.26
N TYR A 153 -2.88 1.25 -1.73
CA TYR A 153 -3.21 2.47 -2.45
C TYR A 153 -1.97 3.33 -2.69
N SER A 154 -1.78 3.75 -3.95
CA SER A 154 -0.72 4.67 -4.35
C SER A 154 -1.24 5.60 -5.44
N TRP A 155 -0.92 6.88 -5.31
CA TRP A 155 -1.29 7.92 -6.26
C TRP A 155 -0.10 8.81 -6.60
N VAL A 156 -0.18 9.47 -7.75
CA VAL A 156 0.80 10.47 -8.17
C VAL A 156 0.02 11.67 -8.71
N ALA A 157 0.36 12.87 -8.24
CA ALA A 157 -0.11 14.10 -8.85
C ALA A 157 1.03 14.64 -9.70
N GLU A 158 0.71 15.06 -10.92
CA GLU A 158 1.67 15.65 -11.81
C GLU A 158 2.19 16.98 -11.29
N TYR A 159 3.20 17.49 -11.98
CA TYR A 159 3.84 18.75 -11.67
C TYR A 159 2.85 19.92 -11.73
N GLU A 160 2.90 20.79 -10.72
CA GLU A 160 2.19 22.07 -10.74
C GLU A 160 3.19 23.22 -10.87
N GLU A 161 2.99 24.07 -11.88
CA GLU A 161 3.83 25.26 -12.07
C GLU A 161 3.60 26.27 -10.93
N SER A 162 4.70 26.70 -10.32
CA SER A 162 4.69 27.69 -9.25
C SER A 162 5.60 28.84 -9.62
N GLU A 163 5.12 30.08 -9.41
CA GLU A 163 5.88 31.28 -9.74
C GLU A 163 7.23 31.34 -9.02
N ASP A 164 7.29 30.89 -7.77
CA ASP A 164 8.49 30.92 -6.93
C ASP A 164 9.01 29.51 -6.56
N GLY A 165 8.21 28.46 -6.74
CA GLY A 165 8.52 27.10 -6.32
C GLY A 165 8.37 26.86 -4.81
N SER A 166 7.91 27.85 -4.05
CA SER A 166 7.72 27.74 -2.60
C SER A 166 6.32 27.25 -2.22
N LYS A 167 5.37 27.35 -3.16
CA LYS A 167 3.96 26.95 -3.00
C LYS A 167 3.49 26.11 -4.17
N ALA A 168 2.51 25.24 -3.95
CA ALA A 168 1.81 24.52 -5.01
C ALA A 168 0.41 24.11 -4.53
N SER A 169 -0.54 23.96 -5.44
CA SER A 169 -1.92 23.58 -5.11
C SER A 169 -2.44 22.62 -6.15
N TRP A 170 -2.86 21.44 -5.71
CA TRP A 170 -3.53 20.45 -6.55
C TRP A 170 -5.00 20.41 -6.15
N LYS A 171 -5.88 20.65 -7.12
CA LYS A 171 -7.33 20.61 -6.94
C LYS A 171 -7.91 19.43 -7.73
N ASN A 172 -9.04 18.91 -7.27
CA ASN A 172 -9.77 17.82 -7.92
C ASN A 172 -8.99 16.49 -8.01
N LEU A 173 -8.13 16.16 -7.04
CA LEU A 173 -7.31 14.94 -7.05
C LEU A 173 -8.14 13.64 -7.04
N ARG A 174 -9.27 13.63 -6.32
CA ARG A 174 -10.17 12.47 -6.15
C ARG A 174 -9.45 11.19 -5.71
N TRP A 175 -8.39 11.31 -4.93
CA TRP A 175 -7.67 10.14 -4.40
C TRP A 175 -8.46 9.55 -3.23
N SER A 176 -8.99 8.35 -3.41
CA SER A 176 -9.88 7.74 -2.42
C SER A 176 -9.32 6.43 -1.88
N PHE A 177 -9.47 6.23 -0.57
CA PHE A 177 -9.11 4.99 0.11
C PHE A 177 -10.14 4.67 1.19
N ASN A 178 -10.20 3.38 1.54
CA ASN A 178 -11.06 2.92 2.62
C ASN A 178 -10.23 2.83 3.90
N LEU A 179 -10.64 3.57 4.92
CA LEU A 179 -10.04 3.50 6.24
C LEU A 179 -10.45 2.20 6.93
N GLU A 180 -9.47 1.43 7.41
CA GLU A 180 -9.73 0.17 8.12
C GLU A 180 -10.48 0.43 9.44
N ARG A 181 -11.41 -0.48 9.76
CA ARG A 181 -12.27 -0.36 10.95
C ARG A 181 -11.48 -0.49 12.24
N ASN A 182 -10.58 -1.47 12.27
CA ASN A 182 -9.74 -1.73 13.43
C ASN A 182 -8.58 -0.74 13.42
N GLU A 183 -8.44 0.02 14.50
CA GLU A 183 -7.33 0.95 14.69
C GLU A 183 -5.95 0.27 14.58
N LYS A 184 -5.87 -1.02 14.96
CA LYS A 184 -4.66 -1.83 14.86
C LYS A 184 -4.24 -2.14 13.42
N ASP A 185 -5.21 -2.18 12.51
CA ASP A 185 -4.99 -2.54 11.10
C ASP A 185 -4.89 -1.29 10.21
N ARG A 186 -5.05 -0.09 10.79
CA ARG A 186 -4.93 1.18 10.05
C ARG A 186 -3.49 1.40 9.64
N ASN A 187 -3.33 1.81 8.39
CA ASN A 187 -2.06 2.22 7.84
C ASN A 187 -1.88 3.73 7.95
N ASP A 188 -0.63 4.20 7.89
CA ASP A 188 -0.35 5.62 7.80
C ASP A 188 -0.59 6.11 6.36
N LEU A 189 -1.15 7.32 6.21
CA LEU A 189 -1.18 8.01 4.93
C LEU A 189 0.11 8.82 4.78
N VAL A 190 0.90 8.50 3.76
CA VAL A 190 2.17 9.17 3.49
C VAL A 190 2.05 9.99 2.21
N ILE A 191 2.20 11.31 2.33
CA ILE A 191 2.32 12.22 1.18
C ILE A 191 3.79 12.63 1.04
N THR A 192 4.43 12.13 0.00
CA THR A 192 5.80 12.52 -0.36
C THR A 192 5.77 13.70 -1.30
N VAL A 193 6.44 14.78 -0.91
CA VAL A 193 6.64 15.98 -1.71
C VAL A 193 7.98 15.88 -2.42
N CYS A 194 7.93 15.87 -3.75
CA CYS A 194 9.11 15.74 -4.59
C CYS A 194 9.29 16.99 -5.45
N SER A 195 10.50 17.21 -5.96
CA SER A 195 10.74 18.12 -7.05
C SER A 195 11.78 17.56 -8.01
N LYS A 196 11.40 17.39 -9.28
CA LYS A 196 12.18 16.60 -10.26
C LYS A 196 12.52 15.23 -9.67
N ASN A 197 13.81 14.92 -9.50
CA ASN A 197 14.30 13.65 -8.96
C ASN A 197 14.67 13.72 -7.47
N LEU A 198 14.29 14.78 -6.75
CA LEU A 198 14.66 14.99 -5.35
C LEU A 198 13.42 14.98 -4.45
N ILE A 199 13.51 14.30 -3.31
CA ILE A 199 12.46 14.32 -2.28
C ILE A 199 12.72 15.54 -1.38
N ILE A 200 11.77 16.47 -1.33
CA ILE A 200 11.84 17.64 -0.44
C ILE A 200 11.52 17.21 0.98
N GLY A 201 10.45 16.43 1.15
CA GLY A 201 10.05 15.88 2.44
C GLY A 201 8.80 15.03 2.36
N ARG A 202 8.33 14.59 3.52
CA ARG A 202 7.16 13.72 3.66
C ARG A 202 6.25 14.27 4.75
N TYR A 203 4.97 14.26 4.47
CA TYR A 203 3.95 14.40 5.49
C TYR A 203 3.36 13.02 5.78
N VAL A 204 3.27 12.67 7.05
CA VAL A 204 2.71 11.40 7.50
C VAL A 204 1.51 11.75 8.36
N LEU A 205 0.35 11.26 7.94
CA LEU A 205 -0.88 11.34 8.73
C LEU A 205 -1.07 9.99 9.42
N GLY A 206 -0.85 9.98 10.73
CA GLY A 206 -0.80 8.79 11.55
C GLY A 206 -2.18 8.19 11.84
N LYS A 207 -2.21 6.92 12.22
CA LYS A 207 -3.45 6.21 12.58
C LYS A 207 -4.28 6.91 13.68
N GLU A 208 -3.62 7.56 14.62
CA GLU A 208 -4.22 8.32 15.73
C GLU A 208 -4.93 9.57 15.26
N GLU A 209 -4.43 10.24 14.21
CA GLU A 209 -5.06 11.46 13.67
C GLU A 209 -6.37 11.14 12.94
N PHE A 210 -6.54 9.89 12.49
CA PHE A 210 -7.82 9.41 11.97
C PHE A 210 -8.83 9.03 13.05
N ALA A 211 -8.47 9.01 14.34
CA ALA A 211 -9.44 8.77 15.41
C ALA A 211 -10.41 9.94 15.56
N ASP A 212 -9.94 11.15 15.31
CA ASP A 212 -10.67 12.40 15.56
C ASP A 212 -11.22 13.04 14.27
N ILE A 213 -11.62 12.23 13.28
CA ILE A 213 -12.23 12.75 12.04
C ILE A 213 -13.55 13.45 12.38
N PRO A 214 -13.67 14.77 12.17
CA PRO A 214 -14.86 15.52 12.56
C PRO A 214 -16.07 15.11 11.72
N ASP A 215 -17.22 14.95 12.38
CA ASP A 215 -18.52 14.77 11.72
C ASP A 215 -19.06 16.13 11.27
N THR A 216 -18.61 16.60 10.11
CA THR A 216 -19.16 17.81 9.48
C THR A 216 -20.40 17.47 8.67
N LYS A 217 -21.39 18.38 8.62
CA LYS A 217 -22.64 18.19 7.85
C LYS A 217 -22.39 17.99 6.35
N THR A 218 -21.33 18.58 5.83
CA THR A 218 -20.95 18.51 4.42
C THR A 218 -20.07 17.29 4.11
N GLY A 219 -19.54 16.63 5.14
CA GLY A 219 -18.54 15.57 5.03
C GLY A 219 -17.13 16.09 4.74
N TYR A 220 -16.93 17.39 4.50
CA TYR A 220 -15.61 17.94 4.24
C TYR A 220 -14.89 18.26 5.55
N PHE A 221 -13.60 17.95 5.61
CA PHE A 221 -12.73 18.37 6.71
C PHE A 221 -11.31 18.59 6.21
N GLU A 222 -10.57 19.39 6.96
CA GLU A 222 -9.21 19.79 6.60
C GLU A 222 -8.23 19.23 7.62
N VAL A 223 -7.09 18.76 7.12
CA VAL A 223 -5.94 18.43 7.97
C VAL A 223 -4.72 19.20 7.47
N SER A 224 -3.91 19.69 8.41
CA SER A 224 -2.69 20.43 8.10
C SER A 224 -1.54 20.00 8.99
N GLY A 225 -0.32 20.15 8.49
CA GLY A 225 0.87 19.79 9.25
C GLY A 225 2.17 20.18 8.56
N ASP A 226 3.27 19.73 9.15
CA ASP A 226 4.62 19.97 8.64
C ASP A 226 5.07 18.87 7.69
N VAL A 227 5.59 19.26 6.54
CA VAL A 227 6.31 18.36 5.64
C VAL A 227 7.71 18.17 6.22
N MET A 228 8.06 16.96 6.64
CA MET A 228 9.33 16.67 7.31
C MET A 228 10.37 16.13 6.32
N SER A 229 11.57 16.70 6.35
CA SER A 229 12.76 16.18 5.67
C SER A 229 13.68 15.47 6.67
N GLY A 230 14.78 14.86 6.18
CA GLY A 230 15.81 14.30 7.05
C GLY A 230 16.54 15.34 7.92
N ILE A 231 16.36 16.64 7.66
CA ILE A 231 17.03 17.74 8.37
C ILE A 231 16.04 18.53 9.25
N GLY A 232 14.74 18.24 9.17
CA GLY A 232 13.68 18.93 9.90
C GLY A 232 12.52 19.40 9.01
N PRO A 233 11.66 20.31 9.50
CA PRO A 233 10.53 20.84 8.75
C PRO A 233 10.98 21.51 7.44
N ALA A 234 10.37 21.08 6.34
CA ALA A 234 10.65 21.51 4.97
C ALA A 234 9.41 22.13 4.29
N GLY A 235 8.38 22.48 5.06
CA GLY A 235 7.22 23.18 4.54
C GLY A 235 5.95 22.83 5.31
N LYS A 236 4.84 23.39 4.86
CA LYS A 236 3.50 23.14 5.39
C LYS A 236 2.66 22.48 4.31
N ILE A 237 1.82 21.55 4.73
CA ILE A 237 0.82 20.91 3.87
C ILE A 237 -0.56 21.10 4.47
N LYS A 238 -1.56 21.21 3.59
CA LYS A 238 -2.97 21.31 3.92
C LYS A 238 -3.75 20.42 2.96
N ILE A 239 -4.52 19.49 3.50
CA ILE A 239 -5.27 18.48 2.74
C ILE A 239 -6.75 18.65 3.04
N LEU A 240 -7.56 18.81 2.00
CA LEU A 240 -9.02 18.80 2.11
C LEU A 240 -9.55 17.41 1.79
N PHE A 241 -10.18 16.78 2.77
CA PHE A 241 -10.83 15.48 2.64
C PHE A 241 -12.34 15.64 2.48
N LEU A 242 -12.94 14.65 1.80
CA LEU A 242 -14.36 14.37 1.79
C LEU A 242 -14.58 12.99 2.44
N LYS A 243 -15.31 12.98 3.56
CA LYS A 243 -15.76 11.80 4.27
C LYS A 243 -16.99 11.23 3.56
N GLY A 244 -16.81 10.10 2.89
CA GLY A 244 -17.87 9.27 2.35
C GLY A 244 -18.19 8.09 3.26
N LYS A 245 -19.42 7.60 3.18
CA LYS A 245 -19.73 6.25 3.67
C LYS A 245 -19.06 5.28 2.70
N ALA A 246 -18.15 4.44 3.16
CA ALA A 246 -17.67 3.37 2.30
C ALA A 246 -18.87 2.47 2.00
N GLU A 247 -19.07 2.15 0.72
CA GLU A 247 -19.95 1.04 0.41
C GLU A 247 -19.43 -0.15 1.19
N ARG A 248 -20.32 -0.77 1.98
CA ARG A 248 -19.95 -2.02 2.64
C ARG A 248 -19.47 -2.90 1.50
N PRO A 249 -18.21 -3.40 1.55
CA PRO A 249 -17.77 -4.40 0.58
C PRO A 249 -18.88 -5.42 0.61
N HIS A 250 -19.55 -5.61 -0.53
CA HIS A 250 -20.73 -6.44 -0.59
C HIS A 250 -20.27 -7.79 -0.05
N GLY A 251 -20.60 -8.05 1.22
CA GLY A 251 -20.30 -9.31 1.86
C GLY A 251 -20.83 -10.36 0.92
N PRO A 252 -20.12 -11.50 0.77
CA PRO A 252 -20.38 -12.45 -0.32
C PRO A 252 -21.88 -12.63 -0.35
N MET A 253 -22.54 -12.06 -1.39
CA MET A 253 -23.99 -11.97 -1.40
C MET A 253 -24.41 -13.40 -1.19
N LYS A 254 -25.06 -13.69 -0.04
CA LYS A 254 -25.62 -14.99 0.25
C LYS A 254 -26.32 -15.34 -1.04
N ALA A 255 -25.81 -16.33 -1.77
CA ALA A 255 -26.24 -16.59 -3.12
C ALA A 255 -27.75 -16.81 -3.03
N LEU A 256 -28.51 -15.76 -3.33
CA LEU A 256 -29.95 -15.82 -3.45
C LEU A 256 -30.09 -16.67 -4.69
N SER A 257 -30.23 -17.99 -4.43
CA SER A 257 -30.54 -19.05 -5.36
C SER A 257 -30.80 -18.48 -6.74
N ALA A 258 -29.73 -18.34 -7.52
CA ALA A 258 -29.83 -17.79 -8.85
C ALA A 258 -30.65 -18.78 -9.65
N THR A 259 -31.93 -18.50 -9.78
CA THR A 259 -32.76 -18.98 -10.87
C THR A 259 -31.92 -18.78 -12.12
N ALA A 260 -31.63 -19.89 -12.81
CA ALA A 260 -30.78 -19.97 -13.98
C ALA A 260 -31.31 -19.04 -15.11
N GLY A 261 -30.98 -17.75 -15.00
CA GLY A 261 -31.19 -16.74 -16.01
C GLY A 261 -29.97 -16.76 -16.92
N SER A 262 -30.14 -17.35 -18.09
CA SER A 262 -29.19 -17.39 -19.19
C SER A 262 -28.62 -15.99 -19.51
N ILE A 263 -27.44 -15.68 -18.97
CA ILE A 263 -26.63 -14.53 -19.39
C ILE A 263 -25.94 -14.92 -20.69
N THR A 264 -26.59 -14.65 -21.81
CA THR A 264 -25.99 -14.66 -23.15
C THR A 264 -25.19 -13.38 -23.32
N GLY A 265 -23.92 -13.39 -22.92
CA GLY A 265 -23.07 -12.21 -22.94
C GLY A 265 -21.57 -12.51 -22.83
N GLY A 266 -21.05 -13.29 -23.78
CA GLY A 266 -19.72 -13.13 -24.38
C GLY A 266 -18.43 -13.38 -23.59
N ASP A 267 -18.34 -13.05 -22.30
CA ASP A 267 -17.09 -13.14 -21.55
C ASP A 267 -17.10 -14.38 -20.66
N THR A 268 -16.42 -15.43 -21.11
CA THR A 268 -16.19 -16.63 -20.30
C THR A 268 -15.29 -16.26 -19.12
N ILE A 269 -15.90 -15.88 -18.00
CA ILE A 269 -15.20 -15.63 -16.74
C ILE A 269 -14.37 -16.86 -16.42
N SER A 270 -13.05 -16.70 -16.32
CA SER A 270 -12.13 -17.82 -16.04
C SER A 270 -12.56 -18.56 -14.76
N ALA A 271 -12.39 -19.89 -14.74
CA ALA A 271 -12.73 -20.70 -13.59
C ALA A 271 -12.05 -20.20 -12.29
N LEU A 272 -10.84 -19.65 -12.42
CA LEU A 272 -10.10 -19.01 -11.33
C LEU A 272 -10.81 -17.76 -10.78
N LYS A 273 -11.32 -16.88 -11.65
CA LYS A 273 -12.09 -15.70 -11.21
C LYS A 273 -13.38 -16.09 -10.51
N GLN A 274 -14.06 -17.12 -11.02
CA GLN A 274 -15.28 -17.65 -10.37
C GLN A 274 -14.96 -18.24 -8.99
N ALA A 275 -13.90 -19.05 -8.88
CA ALA A 275 -13.47 -19.63 -7.61
C ALA A 275 -13.02 -18.58 -6.60
N ALA A 276 -12.23 -17.59 -7.03
CA ALA A 276 -11.82 -16.48 -6.18
C ALA A 276 -13.03 -15.70 -5.63
N THR A 277 -14.06 -15.48 -6.46
CA THR A 277 -15.27 -14.76 -6.07
C THR A 277 -16.18 -15.57 -5.15
N LEU A 278 -16.42 -16.85 -5.48
CA LEU A 278 -17.40 -17.71 -4.79
C LEU A 278 -16.81 -18.42 -3.57
N GLN A 279 -15.61 -18.97 -3.71
CA GLN A 279 -14.98 -19.84 -2.71
C GLN A 279 -13.97 -19.09 -1.84
N ARG A 280 -13.54 -17.89 -2.26
CA ARG A 280 -12.59 -17.02 -1.52
C ARG A 280 -11.27 -17.69 -1.14
N ARG A 281 -10.87 -18.70 -1.89
CA ARG A 281 -9.62 -19.44 -1.71
C ARG A 281 -9.15 -20.08 -3.01
N LEU A 282 -7.84 -20.23 -3.15
CA LEU A 282 -7.16 -20.90 -4.26
C LEU A 282 -6.10 -21.86 -3.73
N TYR A 283 -5.94 -23.03 -4.36
CA TYR A 283 -4.78 -23.89 -4.15
C TYR A 283 -3.67 -23.42 -5.07
N VAL A 284 -2.55 -23.00 -4.49
CA VAL A 284 -1.41 -22.46 -5.25
C VAL A 284 -0.20 -23.35 -5.05
N LYS A 285 0.45 -23.70 -6.17
CA LYS A 285 1.74 -24.36 -6.21
C LYS A 285 2.80 -23.45 -6.84
N VAL A 286 3.85 -23.12 -6.11
CA VAL A 286 5.01 -22.39 -6.63
C VAL A 286 5.96 -23.37 -7.31
N ILE A 287 6.09 -23.27 -8.64
CA ILE A 287 6.95 -24.16 -9.42
C ILE A 287 8.39 -23.64 -9.39
N SER A 288 8.57 -22.36 -9.70
CA SER A 288 9.88 -21.73 -9.82
C SER A 288 9.81 -20.25 -9.51
N ALA A 289 10.91 -19.71 -8.99
CA ALA A 289 11.13 -18.28 -8.83
C ALA A 289 12.39 -17.84 -9.58
N ALA A 290 12.38 -16.63 -10.10
CA ALA A 290 13.57 -15.97 -10.63
C ALA A 290 13.58 -14.51 -10.16
N VAL A 291 14.75 -14.03 -9.77
CA VAL A 291 14.97 -12.63 -9.38
C VAL A 291 15.98 -12.00 -10.32
N MET A 292 15.79 -10.73 -10.64
CA MET A 292 16.63 -9.96 -11.55
C MET A 292 16.74 -8.52 -11.09
N ASP A 293 17.77 -7.83 -11.59
CA ASP A 293 18.07 -6.43 -11.26
C ASP A 293 18.20 -6.17 -9.76
N LEU A 294 18.71 -7.15 -8.99
CA LEU A 294 18.85 -7.02 -7.54
C LEU A 294 19.86 -5.92 -7.18
N LYS A 295 19.46 -5.04 -6.25
CA LYS A 295 20.34 -4.08 -5.59
C LYS A 295 21.47 -4.81 -4.85
N SER A 296 22.70 -4.34 -5.00
CA SER A 296 23.82 -4.85 -4.18
C SER A 296 23.63 -4.39 -2.74
N VAL A 297 23.60 -5.34 -1.80
CA VAL A 297 23.42 -5.05 -0.37
C VAL A 297 24.68 -5.28 0.46
N HIS A 298 25.72 -5.87 -0.14
CA HIS A 298 27.01 -6.10 0.50
C HIS A 298 28.08 -5.18 -0.12
N PHE A 299 29.01 -4.68 0.71
CA PHE A 299 30.06 -3.75 0.27
C PHE A 299 31.23 -4.45 -0.45
N LEU A 300 31.66 -5.62 0.06
CA LEU A 300 32.80 -6.38 -0.46
C LEU A 300 32.44 -7.76 -1.01
N ASP A 301 31.19 -8.20 -0.79
CA ASP A 301 30.72 -9.52 -1.20
C ASP A 301 29.69 -9.43 -2.33
N VAL A 302 29.60 -10.52 -3.09
CA VAL A 302 28.54 -10.70 -4.08
C VAL A 302 27.28 -11.21 -3.36
N ASN A 303 26.11 -10.73 -3.79
CA ASN A 303 24.84 -11.22 -3.27
C ASN A 303 24.73 -12.75 -3.43
N CYS A 304 24.30 -13.40 -2.34
CA CYS A 304 23.98 -14.82 -2.30
C CYS A 304 22.50 -14.96 -1.93
N PRO A 305 21.58 -14.65 -2.86
CA PRO A 305 20.18 -14.54 -2.51
C PRO A 305 19.55 -15.89 -2.20
N PHE A 306 18.54 -15.89 -1.32
CA PHE A 306 17.53 -16.94 -1.17
C PHE A 306 16.16 -16.28 -1.07
N VAL A 307 15.11 -17.07 -1.34
CA VAL A 307 13.73 -16.63 -1.29
C VAL A 307 13.03 -17.29 -0.11
N ALA A 308 12.37 -16.49 0.70
CA ALA A 308 11.40 -16.94 1.69
C ALA A 308 10.00 -16.56 1.24
N VAL A 309 9.05 -17.47 1.37
CA VAL A 309 7.62 -17.24 1.10
C VAL A 309 6.84 -17.51 2.37
N GLU A 310 5.96 -16.58 2.71
CA GLU A 310 5.04 -16.65 3.84
C GLU A 310 3.60 -16.52 3.33
N VAL A 311 2.74 -17.44 3.75
CA VAL A 311 1.31 -17.48 3.40
C VAL A 311 0.53 -17.90 4.64
N GLY A 312 0.09 -16.90 5.42
CA GLY A 312 -0.52 -17.15 6.73
C GLY A 312 0.49 -17.84 7.65
N ASP A 313 0.14 -19.01 8.17
CA ASP A 313 1.02 -19.78 9.06
C ASP A 313 2.06 -20.62 8.31
N TRP A 314 2.00 -20.70 6.98
CA TRP A 314 2.95 -21.49 6.20
C TRP A 314 4.16 -20.64 5.79
N VAL A 315 5.36 -21.20 5.99
CA VAL A 315 6.63 -20.60 5.57
C VAL A 315 7.43 -21.62 4.76
N GLY A 316 7.98 -21.18 3.64
CA GLY A 316 8.90 -21.95 2.82
C GLY A 316 10.14 -21.15 2.44
N VAL A 317 11.31 -21.79 2.50
CA VAL A 317 12.60 -21.16 2.22
C VAL A 317 13.33 -21.94 1.14
N SER A 318 13.86 -21.25 0.13
CA SER A 318 14.62 -21.86 -0.95
C SER A 318 16.07 -22.10 -0.53
N ASP A 319 16.78 -22.90 -1.33
CA ASP A 319 18.24 -22.94 -1.24
C ASP A 319 18.86 -21.56 -1.54
N THR A 320 20.06 -21.32 -1.01
CA THR A 320 20.83 -20.11 -1.29
C THR A 320 21.52 -20.22 -2.65
N ALA A 321 21.33 -19.23 -3.51
CA ALA A 321 22.05 -19.09 -4.77
C ALA A 321 23.39 -18.39 -4.52
N HIS A 322 24.45 -19.15 -4.29
CA HIS A 322 25.77 -18.59 -4.00
C HIS A 322 26.36 -17.79 -5.17
N ASN A 323 26.94 -16.62 -4.86
CA ASN A 323 27.61 -15.73 -5.81
C ASN A 323 26.74 -15.31 -7.02
N ALA A 324 25.42 -15.21 -6.83
CA ALA A 324 24.49 -14.93 -7.93
C ALA A 324 24.51 -13.45 -8.37
N GLY A 325 24.89 -12.53 -7.47
CA GLY A 325 25.00 -11.11 -7.77
C GLY A 325 23.63 -10.47 -8.01
N MET A 326 23.37 -10.02 -9.24
CA MET A 326 22.14 -9.26 -9.55
C MET A 326 20.94 -10.13 -9.95
N ALA A 327 21.13 -11.43 -10.14
CA ALA A 327 20.06 -12.32 -10.58
C ALA A 327 20.24 -13.75 -10.05
N ALA A 328 19.14 -14.43 -9.76
CA ALA A 328 19.14 -15.83 -9.32
C ALA A 328 17.86 -16.54 -9.77
N ARG A 329 17.89 -17.87 -9.82
CA ARG A 329 16.77 -18.69 -10.29
C ARG A 329 16.68 -20.02 -9.55
N TRP A 330 15.47 -20.40 -9.16
CA TRP A 330 15.13 -21.65 -8.49
C TRP A 330 14.04 -22.37 -9.27
N ASN A 331 14.34 -23.58 -9.80
CA ASN A 331 13.48 -24.27 -10.78
C ASN A 331 12.60 -25.38 -10.20
N SER A 332 12.62 -25.61 -8.89
CA SER A 332 11.98 -26.79 -8.29
C SER A 332 11.54 -26.56 -6.85
N LEU A 333 10.91 -25.42 -6.59
CA LEU A 333 10.47 -25.07 -5.23
C LEU A 333 9.35 -26.00 -4.76
N ASN A 334 8.43 -26.38 -5.65
CA ASN A 334 7.31 -27.30 -5.41
C ASN A 334 6.46 -26.99 -4.16
N TRP A 335 6.51 -25.75 -3.67
CA TRP A 335 5.73 -25.32 -2.52
C TRP A 335 4.25 -25.31 -2.84
N LYS A 336 3.43 -25.78 -1.91
CA LYS A 336 1.99 -25.85 -2.05
C LYS A 336 1.34 -25.28 -0.81
N PHE A 337 0.39 -24.38 -1.01
CA PHE A 337 -0.33 -23.72 0.07
C PHE A 337 -1.70 -23.22 -0.43
N THR A 338 -2.56 -22.84 0.50
CA THR A 338 -3.86 -22.23 0.20
C THR A 338 -3.77 -20.72 0.37
N VAL A 339 -4.10 -19.98 -0.67
CA VAL A 339 -4.23 -18.52 -0.64
C VAL A 339 -5.71 -18.19 -0.42
N THR A 340 -6.03 -17.32 0.52
CA THR A 340 -7.42 -16.90 0.80
C THR A 340 -7.62 -15.43 0.41
N ALA A 341 -8.86 -14.94 0.46
CA ALA A 341 -9.14 -13.54 0.19
C ALA A 341 -8.37 -12.58 1.12
N ASP A 342 -8.14 -12.99 2.37
CA ASP A 342 -7.49 -12.18 3.40
C ASP A 342 -5.98 -12.47 3.52
N VAL A 343 -5.51 -13.61 2.99
CA VAL A 343 -4.13 -14.08 3.10
C VAL A 343 -3.53 -14.25 1.70
N GLY A 344 -2.64 -13.34 1.33
CA GLY A 344 -1.88 -13.38 0.07
C GLY A 344 -0.53 -14.07 0.20
N ILE A 345 0.24 -14.04 -0.90
CA ILE A 345 1.61 -14.55 -0.96
C ILE A 345 2.56 -13.42 -0.61
N HIS A 346 3.26 -13.53 0.52
CA HIS A 346 4.35 -12.63 0.88
C HIS A 346 5.68 -13.28 0.49
N LEU A 347 6.42 -12.65 -0.41
CA LEU A 347 7.72 -13.15 -0.86
C LEU A 347 8.81 -12.17 -0.45
N MET A 348 9.81 -12.68 0.25
CA MET A 348 10.98 -11.95 0.77
C MET A 348 12.24 -12.50 0.12
N ILE A 349 13.15 -11.60 -0.26
CA ILE A 349 14.44 -11.94 -0.86
C ILE A 349 15.52 -11.47 0.10
N HIS A 350 16.31 -12.40 0.59
CA HIS A 350 17.42 -12.15 1.51
C HIS A 350 18.73 -12.53 0.84
N SER A 351 19.82 -11.91 1.27
CA SER A 351 21.19 -12.29 0.91
C SER A 351 22.01 -12.31 2.19
N LYS A 352 22.34 -13.52 2.67
CA LYS A 352 22.78 -13.74 4.06
C LYS A 352 21.72 -13.20 5.04
N ASN A 353 22.12 -12.37 6.01
CA ASN A 353 21.25 -11.74 7.01
C ASN A 353 20.67 -10.38 6.57
N VAL A 354 20.75 -10.02 5.27
CA VAL A 354 20.26 -8.73 4.78
C VAL A 354 19.09 -8.93 3.82
N MET A 355 17.93 -8.34 4.15
CA MET A 355 16.78 -8.31 3.25
C MET A 355 17.07 -7.37 2.07
N ILE A 356 16.99 -7.89 0.84
CA ILE A 356 17.11 -7.10 -0.38
C ILE A 356 15.78 -6.43 -0.71
N GLY A 357 14.68 -7.17 -0.58
CA GLY A 357 13.35 -6.62 -0.82
C GLY A 357 12.24 -7.66 -0.62
N ARG A 358 11.01 -7.16 -0.64
CA ARG A 358 9.80 -7.97 -0.50
C ARG A 358 8.76 -7.58 -1.56
N MET A 359 7.84 -8.50 -1.82
CA MET A 359 6.61 -8.25 -2.56
C MET A 359 5.43 -8.99 -1.94
N HIS A 360 4.23 -8.57 -2.29
CA HIS A 360 2.97 -9.23 -1.91
C HIS A 360 2.16 -9.50 -3.18
N VAL A 361 1.53 -10.67 -3.29
CA VAL A 361 0.61 -11.04 -4.38
C VAL A 361 -0.70 -11.51 -3.78
N SER A 362 -1.79 -10.79 -4.05
CA SER A 362 -3.11 -11.14 -3.51
C SER A 362 -3.79 -12.26 -4.30
N MET A 363 -4.81 -12.90 -3.70
CA MET A 363 -5.64 -13.89 -4.40
C MET A 363 -6.31 -13.30 -5.66
N GLU A 364 -6.78 -12.07 -5.58
CA GLU A 364 -7.44 -11.37 -6.69
C GLU A 364 -6.46 -11.11 -7.84
N GLU A 365 -5.22 -10.72 -7.53
CA GLU A 365 -4.17 -10.57 -8.53
C GLU A 365 -3.90 -11.90 -9.24
N ILE A 366 -3.78 -13.02 -8.51
CA ILE A 366 -3.57 -14.35 -9.09
C ILE A 366 -4.75 -14.75 -9.99
N ALA A 367 -5.98 -14.53 -9.54
CA ALA A 367 -7.18 -14.90 -10.28
C ALA A 367 -7.37 -14.07 -11.57
N ASN A 368 -6.86 -12.84 -11.59
CA ASN A 368 -6.97 -11.94 -12.73
C ASN A 368 -5.92 -12.17 -13.82
N ILE A 369 -4.85 -12.91 -13.54
CA ILE A 369 -3.82 -13.21 -14.53
C ILE A 369 -4.29 -14.36 -15.42
N GLU A 370 -4.19 -14.16 -16.73
CA GLU A 370 -4.48 -15.21 -17.70
C GLU A 370 -3.42 -16.32 -17.62
N PRO A 371 -3.82 -17.58 -17.38
CA PRO A 371 -2.88 -18.69 -17.38
C PRO A 371 -2.27 -18.88 -18.77
N LYS A 372 -0.97 -19.15 -18.82
CA LYS A 372 -0.26 -19.56 -20.03
C LYS A 372 -0.48 -21.05 -20.30
N ALA A 373 0.25 -21.59 -21.27
CA ALA A 373 0.26 -23.03 -21.55
C ALA A 373 0.50 -23.85 -20.27
N ASN A 374 -0.21 -24.98 -20.16
CA ASN A 374 -0.19 -25.89 -19.00
C ASN A 374 -0.73 -25.28 -17.69
N ASN A 375 -1.65 -24.31 -17.78
CA ASN A 375 -2.26 -23.63 -16.63
C ASN A 375 -1.25 -22.89 -15.72
N ILE A 376 -0.07 -22.55 -16.26
CA ILE A 376 0.96 -21.84 -15.50
C ILE A 376 0.68 -20.34 -15.54
N ILE A 377 0.54 -19.75 -14.37
CA ILE A 377 0.42 -18.31 -14.16
C ILE A 377 1.82 -17.73 -13.97
N GLU A 378 2.13 -16.68 -14.72
CA GLU A 378 3.40 -15.97 -14.59
C GLU A 378 3.16 -14.61 -13.92
N VAL A 379 3.67 -14.45 -12.70
CA VAL A 379 3.60 -13.19 -11.94
C VAL A 379 4.96 -12.51 -12.05
N ILE A 380 4.98 -11.29 -12.60
CA ILE A 380 6.18 -10.45 -12.60
C ILE A 380 5.88 -9.20 -11.77
N LYS A 381 6.64 -8.99 -10.70
CA LYS A 381 6.45 -7.84 -9.80
C LYS A 381 7.79 -7.23 -9.40
N SER A 382 7.80 -5.93 -9.15
CA SER A 382 8.95 -5.26 -8.54
C SER A 382 9.02 -5.61 -7.05
N ILE A 383 10.24 -5.74 -6.52
CA ILE A 383 10.48 -5.92 -5.08
C ILE A 383 10.97 -4.61 -4.48
N THR A 384 10.64 -4.37 -3.22
CA THR A 384 11.02 -3.13 -2.51
C THR A 384 11.54 -3.42 -1.11
N ASP A 385 12.50 -2.62 -0.64
CA ASP A 385 12.96 -2.58 0.76
C ASP A 385 12.05 -1.69 1.64
N GLY A 386 10.90 -1.24 1.11
CA GLY A 386 9.99 -0.29 1.76
C GLY A 386 10.28 1.17 1.41
N LYS A 387 11.45 1.47 0.84
CA LYS A 387 11.84 2.82 0.43
C LYS A 387 12.04 2.92 -1.08
N ASP A 388 12.84 2.01 -1.63
CA ASP A 388 13.26 2.01 -3.02
C ASP A 388 12.84 0.68 -3.70
N VAL A 389 12.78 0.69 -5.03
CA VAL A 389 12.67 -0.55 -5.81
C VAL A 389 14.05 -1.20 -5.85
N THR A 390 14.15 -2.43 -5.37
CA THR A 390 15.44 -3.13 -5.17
C THR A 390 15.64 -4.31 -6.12
N GLY A 391 14.72 -4.51 -7.06
CA GLY A 391 14.81 -5.49 -8.13
C GLY A 391 13.44 -5.90 -8.67
N LYS A 392 13.41 -7.01 -9.41
CA LYS A 392 12.19 -7.64 -9.91
C LYS A 392 12.21 -9.13 -9.64
N VAL A 393 11.03 -9.71 -9.46
CA VAL A 393 10.82 -11.14 -9.28
C VAL A 393 9.81 -11.64 -10.29
N LYS A 394 10.07 -12.84 -10.81
CA LYS A 394 9.20 -13.63 -11.68
C LYS A 394 8.87 -14.94 -10.97
N LEU A 395 7.59 -15.16 -10.68
CA LEU A 395 7.05 -16.41 -10.16
C LEU A 395 6.29 -17.15 -11.24
N ASN A 396 6.53 -18.46 -11.33
CA ASN A 396 5.68 -19.36 -12.09
C ASN A 396 4.85 -20.18 -11.10
N LEU A 397 3.53 -19.98 -11.15
CA LEU A 397 2.56 -20.57 -10.25
C LEU A 397 1.64 -21.51 -11.03
N LEU A 398 1.17 -22.56 -10.38
CA LEU A 398 -0.01 -23.32 -10.79
C LEU A 398 -1.10 -23.01 -9.78
N ALA A 399 -2.24 -22.46 -10.22
CA ALA A 399 -3.36 -22.16 -9.35
C ALA A 399 -4.56 -23.02 -9.75
N GLU A 400 -5.23 -23.60 -8.77
CA GLU A 400 -6.39 -24.45 -8.96
C GLU A 400 -7.52 -24.00 -8.02
N SER A 401 -8.75 -24.04 -8.53
CA SER A 401 -9.93 -23.85 -7.71
C SER A 401 -10.22 -25.09 -6.88
N PRO A 402 -10.57 -24.98 -5.59
CA PRO A 402 -10.99 -26.14 -4.81
C PRO A 402 -12.25 -26.76 -5.41
N GLN A 403 -12.34 -28.10 -5.37
CA GLN A 403 -13.51 -28.80 -5.91
C GLN A 403 -14.75 -28.46 -5.08
N ALA A 404 -15.90 -28.30 -5.75
CA ALA A 404 -17.16 -28.03 -5.07
C ALA A 404 -17.51 -29.17 -4.10
N GLY A 405 -17.69 -28.86 -2.82
CA GLY A 405 -17.97 -29.86 -1.77
C GLY A 405 -16.74 -30.35 -1.01
N GLU A 406 -15.52 -29.97 -1.42
CA GLU A 406 -14.33 -30.28 -0.65
C GLU A 406 -14.27 -29.38 0.60
N ALA A 407 -14.59 -29.95 1.76
CA ALA A 407 -14.46 -29.26 3.03
C ALA A 407 -13.03 -28.77 3.21
N TYR A 408 -12.85 -27.55 3.72
CA TYR A 408 -11.53 -27.10 4.14
C TYR A 408 -11.04 -28.03 5.24
N ASN A 409 -10.08 -28.87 4.92
CA ASN A 409 -9.38 -29.66 5.91
C ASN A 409 -7.97 -29.06 6.04
N PRO A 410 -7.67 -28.33 7.12
CA PRO A 410 -6.35 -27.74 7.33
C PRO A 410 -5.26 -28.81 7.40
N GLU A 411 -5.58 -30.06 7.75
CA GLU A 411 -4.63 -31.19 7.75
C GLU A 411 -4.36 -31.75 6.35
N ASN A 412 -5.29 -31.58 5.40
CA ASN A 412 -5.08 -31.90 3.98
C ASN A 412 -4.63 -30.69 3.15
N SER A 413 -4.48 -29.51 3.79
CA SER A 413 -3.65 -28.45 3.21
C SER A 413 -2.32 -29.11 2.89
N MET A 414 -1.95 -29.17 1.61
CA MET A 414 -0.79 -29.91 1.11
C MET A 414 0.54 -29.29 1.58
N LEU A 415 0.74 -29.12 2.88
CA LEU A 415 1.96 -28.68 3.55
C LEU A 415 2.98 -29.82 3.45
N THR A 416 3.49 -30.04 2.24
CA THR A 416 4.53 -31.04 1.92
C THR A 416 5.90 -30.38 1.84
N GLY A 417 6.16 -29.47 2.78
CA GLY A 417 7.47 -28.86 2.97
C GLY A 417 7.82 -28.89 4.46
N ASP A 418 9.08 -29.16 4.77
CA ASP A 418 9.60 -29.08 6.14
C ASP A 418 9.27 -27.70 6.70
N LEU A 419 8.49 -27.63 7.80
CA LEU A 419 8.18 -26.39 8.47
C LEU A 419 9.49 -25.80 9.00
N LYS A 420 9.95 -24.73 8.37
CA LYS A 420 11.13 -23.97 8.81
C LYS A 420 10.62 -22.64 9.32
N THR A 421 10.96 -22.29 10.56
CA THR A 421 10.64 -20.99 11.12
C THR A 421 11.80 -20.02 10.83
N LEU A 422 11.46 -18.75 10.60
CA LEU A 422 12.45 -17.67 10.53
C LEU A 422 12.43 -16.94 11.88
N ASP A 423 13.61 -16.63 12.42
CA ASP A 423 13.69 -15.71 13.56
C ASP A 423 13.49 -14.25 13.13
N ALA A 424 13.47 -13.36 14.12
CA ALA A 424 13.34 -11.91 13.90
C ALA A 424 14.47 -11.32 13.03
N ASP A 425 15.60 -12.03 12.92
CA ASP A 425 16.77 -11.66 12.14
C ASP A 425 16.78 -12.30 10.74
N GLY A 426 15.74 -13.09 10.41
CA GLY A 426 15.59 -13.77 9.12
C GLY A 426 16.48 -15.01 8.96
N ASN A 427 17.00 -15.57 10.06
CA ASN A 427 17.71 -16.84 10.02
C ASN A 427 16.71 -18.00 10.07
N VAL A 428 17.00 -19.04 9.30
CA VAL A 428 16.27 -20.31 9.34
C VAL A 428 16.60 -21.03 10.65
N ILE A 429 15.61 -21.17 11.52
CA ILE A 429 15.71 -22.02 12.72
C ILE A 429 15.06 -23.36 12.39
N ASP A 430 15.85 -24.43 12.47
CA ASP A 430 15.30 -25.78 12.56
C ASP A 430 14.71 -25.93 13.97
N ASP A 431 13.38 -25.92 14.11
CA ASP A 431 12.71 -26.07 15.41
C ASP A 431 12.98 -27.49 15.97
N PRO A 432 13.81 -27.65 17.02
CA PRO A 432 14.11 -28.97 17.58
C PRO A 432 12.97 -29.49 18.48
N THR A 433 11.88 -28.73 18.65
CA THR A 433 10.81 -28.98 19.61
C THR A 433 9.52 -29.54 19.00
N ALA A 434 9.49 -29.80 17.68
CA ALA A 434 8.36 -30.48 17.07
C ALA A 434 8.23 -31.90 17.66
N PRO A 435 7.08 -32.26 18.29
CA PRO A 435 6.91 -33.58 18.88
C PRO A 435 6.98 -34.64 17.78
N LEU A 436 7.94 -35.56 17.92
CA LEU A 436 7.99 -36.81 17.14
C LEU A 436 6.63 -37.49 17.25
N ALA A 437 5.82 -37.38 16.20
CA ALA A 437 4.56 -38.11 16.09
C ALA A 437 4.86 -39.60 16.22
N ALA A 438 4.25 -40.23 17.23
CA ALA A 438 4.47 -41.62 17.58
C ALA A 438 4.09 -42.54 16.41
N SER A 439 5.11 -43.12 15.79
CA SER A 439 4.98 -44.28 14.91
C SER A 439 4.57 -45.49 15.76
N THR A 440 3.38 -46.01 15.52
CA THR A 440 2.84 -47.21 16.16
C THR A 440 3.64 -48.44 15.70
N ALA A 441 4.19 -49.15 16.69
CA ALA A 441 4.99 -50.34 16.53
C ALA A 441 4.24 -51.52 15.89
N GLY A 442 4.87 -52.17 14.92
CA GLY A 442 4.57 -53.52 14.43
C GLY A 442 5.80 -54.41 14.59
N SER A 443 5.62 -55.55 15.25
CA SER A 443 6.63 -56.48 15.75
C SER A 443 7.50 -57.19 14.69
N ALA A 444 8.72 -57.53 15.14
CA ALA A 444 9.91 -58.18 14.55
C ALA A 444 9.69 -59.61 13.91
N PRO A 445 10.72 -60.36 13.41
CA PRO A 445 12.18 -60.15 13.50
C PRO A 445 13.04 -60.49 12.25
N GLY A 446 14.27 -59.97 12.25
CA GLY A 446 15.33 -60.38 11.33
C GLY A 446 16.70 -59.86 11.78
N THR A 447 17.47 -60.73 12.43
CA THR A 447 18.83 -60.51 12.90
C THR A 447 19.83 -60.31 11.74
N GLY A 448 20.68 -59.29 11.84
CA GLY A 448 21.82 -59.09 10.95
C GLY A 448 22.85 -58.14 11.57
N ASP A 449 23.94 -58.71 12.05
CA ASP A 449 25.14 -58.04 12.57
C ASP A 449 25.74 -57.03 11.57
N LEU A 450 25.94 -55.78 11.98
CA LEU A 450 26.96 -54.89 11.40
C LEU A 450 27.57 -53.94 12.45
N ALA A 451 28.88 -53.78 12.34
CA ALA A 451 29.85 -53.22 13.28
C ALA A 451 29.67 -51.72 13.65
N PRO A 452 30.24 -51.26 14.78
CA PRO A 452 30.13 -49.86 15.21
C PRO A 452 31.10 -48.95 14.45
N LEU A 453 30.55 -47.91 13.81
CA LEU A 453 31.31 -46.77 13.30
C LEU A 453 31.62 -45.77 14.42
N LYS A 454 32.88 -45.33 14.43
CA LYS A 454 33.49 -44.42 15.42
C LYS A 454 32.81 -43.03 15.43
N PRO A 455 32.71 -42.36 16.60
CA PRO A 455 32.26 -40.97 16.65
C PRO A 455 33.34 -40.01 16.13
N PHE A 456 32.93 -39.10 15.25
CA PHE A 456 33.74 -38.00 14.76
C PHE A 456 33.95 -36.95 15.86
N MET A 457 35.21 -36.51 16.00
CA MET A 457 35.64 -35.43 16.90
C MET A 457 35.03 -34.08 16.52
N ARG A 458 34.46 -33.37 17.50
CA ARG A 458 34.21 -31.92 17.42
C ARG A 458 35.51 -31.17 17.69
N VAL A 459 35.94 -30.33 16.75
CA VAL A 459 37.00 -29.34 16.95
C VAL A 459 36.35 -28.00 17.28
N PRO A 460 36.63 -27.37 18.44
CA PRO A 460 36.17 -26.01 18.69
C PRO A 460 37.10 -25.01 18.01
N PHE A 461 36.55 -24.17 17.12
CA PHE A 461 37.22 -22.96 16.64
C PHE A 461 37.05 -21.86 17.69
N GLN A 462 38.16 -21.39 18.26
CA GLN A 462 38.20 -20.14 19.01
C GLN A 462 38.49 -18.99 18.04
N ILE A 463 37.60 -18.00 17.98
CA ILE A 463 37.85 -16.74 17.28
C ILE A 463 38.42 -15.74 18.29
N ASN A 464 39.68 -15.37 18.09
CA ASN A 464 40.31 -14.25 18.78
C ASN A 464 39.81 -12.94 18.18
N VAL A 465 39.10 -12.14 18.98
CA VAL A 465 38.78 -10.76 18.65
C VAL A 465 40.01 -9.91 18.96
N ARG A 466 40.66 -9.35 17.93
CA ARG A 466 41.63 -8.26 18.11
C ARG A 466 40.93 -6.94 17.83
N GLU A 467 41.03 -6.03 18.78
CA GLU A 467 40.61 -4.63 18.68
C GLU A 467 41.20 -3.97 17.44
N VAL A 468 40.34 -3.26 16.70
CA VAL A 468 40.76 -2.31 15.66
C VAL A 468 40.58 -0.91 16.25
N THR A 469 41.71 -0.28 16.56
CA THR A 469 41.78 1.16 16.87
C THR A 469 41.63 1.93 15.56
N VAL A 470 40.67 2.84 15.52
CA VAL A 470 40.43 3.75 14.38
C VAL A 470 41.37 4.94 14.50
N LEU A 471 42.07 5.27 13.41
CA LEU A 471 42.73 6.56 13.18
C LEU A 471 41.93 7.35 12.14
#